data_AF-A0AAP1WES5-F1
#
_entry.id   AF-A0AAP1WES5-F1
#
_cell.length_a   1.000
_cell.length_b   1.000
_cell.length_c   1.000
_cell.angle_alpha   90.00
_cell.angle_beta   90.00
_cell.angle_gamma   90.00
#
_symmetry.space_group_name_H-M   'P 1'
#
loop_
_entity.id
_entity.type
_entity.pdbx_description
1 polymer ?
#
loop_
_entity_poly.entity_id
_entity_poly.type
_entity_poly.pdbx_seq_one_letter_code
_entity_poly.pdbx_strand_id
1 'polypeptide(L)'
;MKAVRQGRGVTGLLMLLALAGCSSRSAEPPPPNPDEVRAKIVRLMPATVRDRQGWASDIYAAFSAQQIYPSDENLCAVLAVTEQESTYQVDPPVAGLGRIATREVERRAGKLHVPAFLVSSALNI
;
A
#
# COMPACT_ATOMS: atom_id res chain seq x y z
N MET A 1 36.57 28.84 -46.75
CA MET A 1 35.82 29.08 -45.49
C MET A 1 34.81 27.95 -45.31
N LYS A 2 35.10 26.94 -44.48
CA LYS A 2 34.13 25.86 -44.17
C LYS A 2 33.32 26.29 -42.95
N ALA A 3 32.12 26.83 -43.18
CA ALA A 3 31.22 27.24 -42.11
C ALA A 3 30.58 25.99 -41.48
N VAL A 4 30.88 25.84 -40.19
CA VAL A 4 30.28 24.94 -39.19
C VAL A 4 28.79 24.72 -39.45
N ARG A 5 28.43 23.57 -40.01
CA ARG A 5 27.05 23.00 -40.00
C ARG A 5 26.89 21.98 -38.87
N GLN A 6 27.69 22.12 -37.81
CA GLN A 6 27.94 21.12 -36.77
C GLN A 6 26.99 21.25 -35.55
N GLY A 7 26.28 22.37 -35.41
CA GLY A 7 25.46 22.66 -34.22
C GLY A 7 24.02 22.12 -34.23
N ARG A 8 23.38 21.93 -35.41
CA ARG A 8 21.96 21.53 -35.47
C ARG A 8 21.73 20.02 -35.29
N GLY A 9 22.72 19.20 -35.67
CA GLY A 9 22.63 17.74 -35.54
C GLY A 9 22.83 17.25 -34.11
N VAL A 10 23.73 17.90 -33.35
CA VAL A 10 24.05 17.52 -31.98
C VAL A 10 22.88 17.76 -31.03
N THR A 11 22.18 18.89 -31.16
CA THR A 11 21.01 19.20 -30.32
C THR A 11 19.84 18.25 -30.59
N GLY A 12 19.60 17.88 -31.86
CA GLY A 12 18.56 16.90 -32.20
C GLY A 12 18.87 15.50 -31.68
N LEU A 13 20.15 15.07 -31.75
CA LEU A 13 20.59 13.77 -31.26
C LEU A 13 20.49 13.68 -29.72
N LEU A 14 20.86 14.74 -29.00
CA LEU A 14 20.70 14.83 -27.53
C LEU A 14 19.23 14.75 -27.11
N MET A 15 18.32 15.40 -27.85
CA MET A 15 16.89 15.34 -27.56
C MET A 15 16.34 13.92 -27.77
N LEU A 16 16.73 13.25 -28.86
CA LEU A 16 16.32 11.87 -29.15
C LEU A 16 16.83 10.88 -28.10
N LEU A 17 18.08 11.04 -27.64
CA LEU A 17 18.64 10.22 -26.56
C LEU A 17 17.92 10.44 -25.22
N ALA A 18 17.52 11.67 -24.92
CA ALA A 18 16.73 11.97 -23.72
C ALA A 18 15.32 11.34 -23.77
N LEU A 19 14.68 11.27 -24.94
CA LEU A 19 13.39 10.59 -25.09
C LEU A 19 13.50 9.05 -24.99
N ALA A 20 14.61 8.45 -25.43
CA ALA A 20 14.83 7.01 -25.30
C ALA A 20 14.97 6.54 -23.84
N GLY A 21 15.43 7.41 -22.94
CA GLY A 21 15.53 7.12 -21.50
C GLY A 21 14.19 7.02 -20.77
N CYS A 22 13.09 7.56 -21.33
CA CYS A 22 11.77 7.50 -20.71
C CYS A 22 10.98 6.22 -21.04
N SER A 23 11.47 5.38 -21.97
CA SER A 23 10.77 4.17 -22.42
C SER A 23 11.36 2.87 -21.86
N SER A 24 12.44 2.93 -21.08
CA SER A 24 13.01 1.74 -20.44
C SER A 24 12.20 1.36 -19.19
N ARG A 25 10.95 0.91 -19.39
CA ARG A 25 10.31 0.06 -18.40
C ARG A 25 10.92 -1.32 -18.55
N SER A 26 11.70 -1.75 -17.55
CA SER A 26 12.06 -3.16 -17.42
C SER A 26 10.78 -3.98 -17.48
N ALA A 27 10.67 -4.88 -18.46
CA ALA A 27 9.53 -5.77 -18.56
C ALA A 27 9.51 -6.64 -17.30
N GLU A 28 8.39 -6.60 -16.57
CA GLU A 28 8.22 -7.41 -15.39
C GLU A 28 8.17 -8.89 -15.80
N PRO A 29 8.85 -9.80 -15.10
CA PRO A 29 8.82 -11.22 -15.43
C PRO A 29 7.39 -11.76 -15.39
N PRO A 30 7.10 -12.90 -16.05
CA PRO A 30 5.83 -13.57 -15.86
C PRO A 30 5.56 -13.82 -14.37
N PRO A 31 4.29 -13.68 -13.92
CA PRO A 31 3.96 -13.80 -12.51
C PRO A 31 4.38 -15.19 -11.98
N PRO A 32 5.10 -15.24 -10.85
CA PRO A 32 5.55 -16.50 -10.26
C PRO A 32 4.39 -17.39 -9.82
N ASN A 33 4.65 -18.68 -9.65
CA ASN A 33 3.66 -19.65 -9.19
C ASN A 33 3.03 -19.17 -7.86
N PRO A 34 1.68 -19.14 -7.74
CA PRO A 34 1.00 -18.74 -6.51
C PRO A 34 1.52 -19.42 -5.23
N ASP A 35 1.85 -20.72 -5.29
CA ASP A 35 2.37 -21.46 -4.14
C ASP A 35 3.78 -21.00 -3.73
N GLU A 36 4.62 -20.67 -4.71
CA GLU A 36 5.97 -20.15 -4.47
C GLU A 36 5.90 -18.76 -3.82
N VAL A 37 4.97 -17.91 -4.27
CA VAL A 37 4.77 -16.58 -3.68
C VAL A 37 4.29 -16.69 -2.24
N ARG A 38 3.29 -17.55 -1.95
CA ARG A 38 2.83 -17.78 -0.58
C ARG A 38 3.93 -18.32 0.31
N ALA A 39 4.71 -19.31 -0.16
CA ALA A 39 5.84 -19.85 0.58
C ALA A 39 6.91 -18.79 0.86
N LYS A 40 7.17 -17.90 -0.11
CA LYS A 40 8.07 -16.75 0.06
C LYS A 40 7.56 -15.77 1.10
N ILE A 41 6.27 -15.43 1.09
CA ILE A 41 5.64 -14.57 2.09
C ILE A 41 5.80 -15.17 3.50
N VAL A 42 5.50 -16.46 3.68
CA VAL A 42 5.68 -17.17 4.95
C VAL A 42 7.12 -17.11 5.44
N ARG A 43 8.11 -17.20 4.53
CA ARG A 43 9.54 -17.14 4.86
C ARG A 43 9.98 -15.74 5.29
N LEU A 44 9.43 -14.68 4.69
CA LEU A 44 9.77 -13.29 4.99
C LEU A 44 9.11 -12.77 6.27
N MET A 45 8.03 -13.41 6.73
CA MET A 45 7.28 -13.01 7.91
C MET A 45 8.02 -13.35 9.23
N PRO A 46 7.93 -12.52 10.29
CA PRO A 46 8.48 -12.85 11.59
C PRO A 46 7.95 -14.18 12.15
N ALA A 47 8.81 -14.94 12.83
CA ALA A 47 8.45 -16.23 13.42
C ALA A 47 7.44 -16.11 14.59
N THR A 48 7.26 -14.92 15.15
CA THR A 48 6.34 -14.61 16.25
C THR A 48 4.88 -14.49 15.80
N VAL A 49 4.64 -14.36 14.49
CA VAL A 49 3.29 -14.26 13.93
C VAL A 49 2.56 -15.59 14.10
N ARG A 50 1.37 -15.56 14.73
CA ARG A 50 0.60 -16.77 15.09
C ARG A 50 0.08 -17.54 13.87
N ASP A 51 -0.51 -16.85 12.89
CA ASP A 51 -1.11 -17.46 11.70
C ASP A 51 -0.42 -17.00 10.41
N ARG A 52 0.83 -17.41 10.21
CA ARG A 52 1.61 -16.99 9.03
C ARG A 52 1.01 -17.47 7.72
N GLN A 53 0.37 -18.64 7.74
CA GLN A 53 -0.22 -19.25 6.56
C GLN A 53 -1.49 -18.51 6.13
N GLY A 54 -2.36 -18.14 7.08
CA GLY A 54 -3.52 -17.28 6.83
C GLY A 54 -3.08 -15.92 6.27
N TRP A 55 -2.14 -15.24 6.94
CA TRP A 55 -1.59 -13.98 6.45
C TRP A 55 -0.96 -14.08 5.06
N ALA A 56 -0.24 -15.17 4.75
CA ALA A 56 0.32 -15.36 3.41
C ALA A 56 -0.75 -15.56 2.34
N SER A 57 -1.84 -16.26 2.67
CA SER A 57 -2.99 -16.41 1.78
C SER A 57 -3.66 -15.06 1.51
N ASP A 58 -3.92 -14.28 2.57
CA ASP A 58 -4.63 -13.00 2.46
C ASP A 58 -3.79 -11.93 1.76
N ILE A 59 -2.49 -11.86 2.05
CA ILE A 59 -1.56 -10.95 1.36
C ILE A 59 -1.47 -11.33 -0.13
N TYR A 60 -1.34 -12.62 -0.46
CA TYR A 60 -1.34 -13.04 -1.86
C TYR A 60 -2.66 -12.68 -2.57
N ALA A 61 -3.80 -12.90 -1.91
CA ALA A 61 -5.10 -12.52 -2.44
C ALA A 61 -5.19 -11.01 -2.70
N ALA A 62 -4.65 -10.17 -1.80
CA ALA A 62 -4.58 -8.72 -1.98
C ALA A 62 -3.70 -8.33 -3.18
N PHE A 63 -2.52 -8.94 -3.33
CA PHE A 63 -1.65 -8.71 -4.50
C PHE A 63 -2.35 -9.07 -5.81
N SER A 64 -3.03 -10.22 -5.84
CA SER A 64 -3.79 -10.68 -7.00
C SER A 64 -4.95 -9.73 -7.33
N ALA A 65 -5.75 -9.34 -6.33
CA ALA A 65 -6.87 -8.43 -6.52
C ALA A 65 -6.43 -7.05 -7.02
N GLN A 66 -5.30 -6.55 -6.52
CA GLN A 66 -4.76 -5.24 -6.88
C GLN A 66 -3.84 -5.25 -8.11
N GLN A 67 -3.61 -6.42 -8.72
CA GLN A 67 -2.69 -6.62 -9.85
C GLN A 67 -1.28 -6.09 -9.55
N ILE A 68 -0.83 -6.25 -8.30
CA ILE A 68 0.51 -5.87 -7.86
C ILE A 68 1.42 -7.08 -8.09
N TYR A 69 2.54 -6.87 -8.78
CA TYR A 69 3.53 -7.92 -8.95
C TYR A 69 4.24 -8.21 -7.61
N PRO A 70 4.38 -9.49 -7.21
CA PRO A 70 4.97 -9.90 -5.94
C PRO A 70 6.52 -9.86 -5.97
N SER A 71 7.09 -8.69 -6.26
CA SER A 71 8.53 -8.44 -6.12
C SER A 71 8.96 -8.49 -4.65
N ASP A 72 10.26 -8.72 -4.39
CA ASP A 72 10.79 -8.64 -3.02
C ASP A 72 10.51 -7.29 -2.36
N GLU A 73 10.61 -6.20 -3.12
CA GLU A 73 10.35 -4.85 -2.64
C GLU A 73 8.89 -4.68 -2.19
N ASN A 74 7.93 -5.08 -3.04
CA ASN A 74 6.52 -4.96 -2.71
C ASN A 74 6.13 -5.87 -1.53
N LEU A 75 6.62 -7.11 -1.53
CA LEU A 75 6.34 -8.06 -0.45
C LEU A 75 6.89 -7.54 0.89
N CYS A 76 8.16 -7.12 0.93
CA CYS A 76 8.77 -6.58 2.15
C CYS A 76 8.07 -5.29 2.62
N ALA A 77 7.66 -4.41 1.71
CA ALA A 77 6.92 -3.21 2.07
C ALA A 77 5.58 -3.53 2.76
N VAL A 78 4.78 -4.41 2.18
CA VAL A 78 3.48 -4.81 2.76
C VAL A 78 3.66 -5.53 4.10
N LEU A 79 4.63 -6.42 4.21
CA LEU A 79 4.93 -7.13 5.46
C LEU A 79 5.38 -6.15 6.56
N ALA A 80 6.27 -5.21 6.24
CA ALA A 80 6.76 -4.23 7.20
C ALA A 80 5.67 -3.27 7.69
N VAL A 81 4.77 -2.83 6.82
CA VAL A 81 3.63 -1.99 7.20
C VAL A 81 2.63 -2.79 8.04
N THR A 82 2.32 -4.03 7.64
CA THR A 82 1.41 -4.90 8.40
C THR A 82 1.90 -5.11 9.84
N GLU A 83 3.21 -5.32 10.00
CA GLU A 83 3.84 -5.46 11.31
C GLU A 83 3.76 -4.18 12.15
N GLN A 84 4.08 -3.01 11.55
CA GLN A 84 4.06 -1.73 12.25
C GLN A 84 2.66 -1.30 12.67
N GLU A 85 1.66 -1.48 11.81
CA GLU A 85 0.31 -0.96 12.04
C GLU A 85 -0.53 -1.88 12.95
N SER A 86 -0.28 -3.20 12.90
CA SER A 86 -1.14 -4.18 13.56
C SER A 86 -0.43 -5.33 14.24
N THR A 87 0.88 -5.48 14.02
CA THR A 87 1.65 -6.63 14.51
C THR A 87 1.02 -7.97 14.10
N TYR A 88 0.48 -8.01 12.86
CA TYR A 88 -0.23 -9.18 12.32
C TYR A 88 -1.42 -9.63 13.18
N GLN A 89 -2.10 -8.68 13.83
CA GLN A 89 -3.35 -8.90 14.54
C GLN A 89 -4.50 -8.25 13.76
N VAL A 90 -5.49 -9.06 13.40
CA VAL A 90 -6.74 -8.55 12.82
C VAL A 90 -7.49 -7.77 13.90
N ASP A 91 -7.88 -6.53 13.57
CA ASP A 91 -8.61 -5.60 14.46
C ASP A 91 -7.97 -5.48 15.86
N PRO A 92 -6.72 -4.95 15.93
CA PRO A 92 -6.02 -4.85 17.20
C PRO A 92 -6.76 -3.90 18.15
N PRO A 93 -6.87 -4.24 19.44
CA PRO A 93 -7.67 -3.46 20.38
C PRO A 93 -7.07 -2.07 20.62
N VAL A 94 -7.88 -1.04 20.42
CA VAL A 94 -7.53 0.34 20.80
C VAL A 94 -8.24 0.71 22.09
N ALA A 95 -7.48 0.88 23.16
CA ALA A 95 -8.01 1.08 24.51
C ALA A 95 -8.97 2.28 24.58
N GLY A 96 -10.25 2.00 24.87
CA GLY A 96 -11.27 3.01 25.06
C GLY A 96 -11.74 3.72 23.78
N LEU A 97 -11.41 3.21 22.59
CA LEU A 97 -11.73 3.84 21.30
C LEU A 97 -13.22 4.15 21.15
N GLY A 98 -14.13 3.21 21.46
CA GLY A 98 -15.57 3.43 21.34
C GLY A 98 -16.05 4.64 22.15
N ARG A 99 -15.64 4.72 23.42
CA ARG A 99 -15.97 5.86 24.29
C ARG A 99 -15.37 7.18 23.79
N ILE A 100 -14.15 7.16 23.24
CA ILE A 100 -13.50 8.36 22.68
C ILE A 100 -14.26 8.83 21.43
N ALA A 101 -14.59 7.91 20.53
CA ALA A 101 -15.33 8.18 19.31
C ALA A 101 -16.72 8.76 19.61
N THR A 102 -17.50 8.11 20.49
CA THR A 102 -18.83 8.60 20.89
C THR A 102 -18.77 10.01 21.46
N ARG A 103 -17.81 10.30 22.35
CA ARG A 103 -17.63 11.66 22.90
C ARG A 103 -17.31 12.70 21.84
N GLU A 104 -16.48 12.36 20.84
CA GLU A 104 -16.16 13.30 19.75
C GLU A 104 -17.37 13.55 18.85
N VAL A 105 -18.21 12.54 18.60
CA VAL A 105 -19.49 12.70 17.90
C VAL A 105 -20.40 13.65 18.68
N GLU A 106 -20.64 13.39 19.96
CA GLU A 106 -21.47 14.25 20.82
C GLU A 106 -20.93 15.68 20.88
N ARG A 107 -19.61 15.87 20.99
CA ARG A 107 -18.96 17.19 21.01
C ARG A 107 -19.17 17.95 19.70
N ARG A 108 -19.14 17.28 18.55
CA ARG A 108 -19.42 17.91 17.23
C ARG A 108 -20.90 18.23 17.07
N ALA A 109 -21.78 17.34 17.48
CA ALA A 109 -23.23 17.54 17.47
C ALA A 109 -23.65 18.71 18.36
N GLY A 110 -23.07 18.83 19.56
CA GLY A 110 -23.32 19.93 20.48
C GLY A 110 -22.94 21.30 19.91
N LYS A 111 -21.88 21.41 19.09
CA LYS A 111 -21.52 22.65 18.37
C LYS A 111 -22.59 23.11 17.39
N LEU A 112 -23.41 22.17 16.91
CA LEU A 112 -24.55 22.41 16.01
C LEU A 112 -25.87 22.48 16.78
N HIS A 113 -25.84 22.51 18.11
CA HIS A 113 -27.02 22.49 18.99
C HIS A 113 -27.92 21.26 18.79
N VAL A 114 -27.35 20.13 18.33
CA VAL A 114 -28.06 18.86 18.24
C VAL A 114 -28.03 18.18 19.62
N PRO A 115 -29.18 17.87 20.23
CA PRO A 115 -29.24 17.15 21.51
C PRO A 115 -28.63 15.75 21.47
N ALA A 116 -27.96 15.35 22.56
CA ALA A 116 -27.28 14.06 22.67
C ALA A 116 -28.21 12.86 22.43
N PHE A 117 -29.45 12.91 22.93
CA PHE A 117 -30.40 11.80 22.76
C PHE A 117 -30.74 11.51 21.29
N LEU A 118 -30.73 12.52 20.42
CA LEU A 118 -30.94 12.32 18.98
C LEU A 118 -29.75 11.62 18.35
N VAL A 119 -28.52 11.93 18.79
CA VAL A 119 -27.29 11.26 18.33
C VAL A 119 -27.29 9.80 18.76
N SER A 120 -27.54 9.52 20.04
CA SER A 120 -27.60 8.14 20.56
C SER A 120 -28.66 7.31 19.83
N SER A 121 -29.86 7.88 19.63
CA SER A 121 -30.94 7.21 18.90
C SER A 121 -30.56 6.91 17.44
N ALA A 122 -29.90 7.85 16.76
CA ALA A 122 -29.48 7.67 15.37
C ALA A 122 -28.37 6.63 15.20
N LEU A 123 -27.47 6.52 16.19
CA LEU A 123 -26.36 5.57 16.17
C LEU A 123 -26.70 4.21 16.80
N ASN A 124 -27.88 4.09 17.44
CA ASN A 124 -28.30 2.90 18.17
C ASN A 124 -27.27 2.46 19.24
N ILE A 125 -26.79 3.43 20.03
CA ILE A 125 -25.82 3.25 21.13
C ILE A 125 -26.33 3.82 22.45
#